data_AF-Q2LRM2-F1
#
_entry.id   AF-Q2LRM2-F1
#
_cell.length_a   1.000
_cell.length_b   1.000
_cell.length_c   1.000
_cell.angle_alpha   90.00
_cell.angle_beta   90.00
_cell.angle_gamma   90.00
#
_symmetry.space_group_name_H-M   'P 1'
#
loop_
_entity.id
_entity.type
_entity.pdbx_description
1 polymer ?
#
loop_
_entity_poly.entity_id
_entity_poly.type
_entity_poly.pdbx_seq_one_letter_code
_entity_poly.pdbx_strand_id
1 'polypeptide(L)'
;MDWRLRKAYQPPPAESDMISKDIIKTSSQPIIVKLMARMSPDSMEQHFRRQLPDGDGLWGRCRFVFDAAAEEYDWLVVYHDLYRAPGSLSIEKLRCPREKTILITTEPSTITVYGKDYLRQYGTVITFQEPWVISHPNAVFTQPGLVWFYGFPDSGGHIRSYDELRVAEPPEKNKLISTVCSSRKGALTLHSRRVRFTEQLKSAIPELDIFGHGVKPMSDKAEALDPYQYHITIENHVYPHHLTEKLPDAFLGYTLPFYHGSPNAADYFPPESFIYIDIRDFKRSRDIIRSTIANNEYQDRLPYIIEARRRVLDEHNIFALLDRYISKTDGRFSAKTQSGADQFIMNRQTLRLKKPLIGIRSLAEKAVTKGKLRFLKCRSYLLSRDTMDTFSLRGN
;
A
#
# COMPACT_ATOMS: atom_id res chain seq x y z
N MET A 1 12.42 -31.63 30.88
CA MET A 1 11.42 -31.80 29.82
C MET A 1 12.16 -31.73 28.50
N ASP A 2 12.14 -32.83 27.78
CA ASP A 2 12.98 -33.15 26.64
C ASP A 2 12.75 -32.20 25.45
N TRP A 3 13.83 -31.59 24.93
CA TRP A 3 13.82 -30.59 23.86
C TRP A 3 14.12 -31.19 22.48
N ARG A 4 14.23 -32.52 22.39
CA ARG A 4 14.47 -33.25 21.14
C ARG A 4 13.14 -33.73 20.60
N LEU A 5 12.57 -32.97 19.66
CA LEU A 5 11.69 -33.41 18.55
C LEU A 5 11.06 -32.16 17.89
N ARG A 6 11.87 -31.33 17.22
CA ARG A 6 11.36 -30.40 16.20
C ARG A 6 11.61 -31.04 14.84
N LYS A 7 10.54 -31.45 14.16
CA LYS A 7 10.61 -31.84 12.75
C LYS A 7 11.20 -30.67 11.98
N ALA A 8 12.32 -30.89 11.29
CA ALA A 8 12.84 -29.96 10.31
C ALA A 8 11.75 -29.70 9.27
N TYR A 9 11.46 -28.43 9.00
CA TYR A 9 10.60 -28.04 7.89
C TYR A 9 11.28 -28.48 6.59
N GLN A 10 10.74 -29.52 5.96
CA GLN A 10 11.08 -29.88 4.59
C GLN A 10 10.19 -29.03 3.67
N PRO A 11 10.77 -28.20 2.79
CA PRO A 11 9.97 -27.57 1.75
C PRO A 11 9.32 -28.67 0.90
N PRO A 12 8.06 -28.52 0.48
CA PRO A 12 7.44 -29.49 -0.42
C PRO A 12 8.28 -29.57 -1.72
N PRO A 13 8.39 -30.76 -2.33
CA PRO A 13 9.08 -30.89 -3.60
C PRO A 13 8.42 -29.96 -4.62
N ALA A 14 9.24 -29.33 -5.46
CA ALA A 14 8.74 -28.59 -6.60
C ALA A 14 7.99 -29.57 -7.52
N GLU A 15 6.66 -29.51 -7.51
CA GLU A 15 5.84 -30.02 -8.61
C GLU A 15 6.05 -29.10 -9.81
N SER A 16 7.24 -29.18 -10.41
CA SER A 16 7.39 -28.90 -11.83
C SER A 16 6.97 -30.17 -12.58
N ASP A 17 6.03 -29.96 -13.50
CA ASP A 17 5.50 -30.89 -14.49
C ASP A 17 4.28 -31.72 -14.05
N MET A 18 3.19 -31.55 -14.80
CA MET A 18 1.91 -32.28 -14.74
C MET A 18 0.72 -31.65 -13.98
N ILE A 19 0.55 -30.34 -14.05
CA ILE A 19 -0.81 -29.79 -14.23
C ILE A 19 -0.87 -29.17 -15.62
N SER A 20 -1.54 -29.91 -16.50
CA SER A 20 -1.80 -29.57 -17.89
C SER A 20 -2.19 -28.10 -18.03
N LYS A 21 -1.49 -27.41 -18.94
CA LYS A 21 -1.89 -26.13 -19.56
C LYS A 21 -3.16 -26.25 -20.41
N ASP A 22 -4.05 -27.18 -20.06
CA ASP A 22 -5.36 -27.41 -20.67
C ASP A 22 -6.45 -27.02 -19.66
N ILE A 23 -6.43 -25.75 -19.26
CA ILE A 23 -7.64 -25.06 -18.82
C ILE A 23 -7.98 -24.06 -19.92
N ILE A 24 -8.70 -24.58 -20.91
CA ILE A 24 -9.68 -23.89 -21.75
C ILE A 24 -9.29 -22.44 -22.06
N LYS A 25 -8.61 -22.25 -23.21
CA LYS A 25 -8.74 -21.04 -24.03
C LYS A 25 -10.23 -20.86 -24.37
N THR A 26 -11.02 -20.31 -23.46
CA THR A 26 -12.20 -19.55 -23.87
C THR A 26 -11.65 -18.30 -24.52
N SER A 27 -11.75 -18.29 -25.86
CA SER A 27 -11.59 -17.16 -26.75
C SER A 27 -12.55 -16.01 -26.38
N SER A 28 -12.39 -15.41 -25.20
CA SER A 28 -13.00 -14.13 -24.86
C SER A 28 -11.95 -13.06 -25.01
N GLN A 29 -12.28 -11.98 -25.73
CA GLN A 29 -11.46 -10.77 -25.76
C GLN A 29 -11.13 -10.33 -24.32
N PRO A 30 -9.92 -9.81 -24.06
CA PRO A 30 -9.55 -9.31 -22.74
C PRO A 30 -10.47 -8.16 -22.33
N ILE A 31 -10.74 -8.04 -21.04
CA ILE A 31 -11.49 -6.91 -20.48
C ILE A 31 -10.56 -5.70 -20.48
N ILE A 32 -10.93 -4.64 -21.19
CA ILE A 32 -10.11 -3.43 -21.31
C ILE A 32 -10.35 -2.53 -20.11
N VAL A 33 -9.30 -2.24 -19.35
CA VAL A 33 -9.37 -1.44 -18.12
C VAL A 33 -8.57 -0.16 -18.29
N LYS A 34 -9.27 0.98 -18.38
CA LYS A 34 -8.64 2.30 -18.35
C LYS A 34 -8.25 2.65 -16.92
N LEU A 35 -6.97 2.90 -16.69
CA LEU A 35 -6.45 3.32 -15.39
C LEU A 35 -6.06 4.80 -15.44
N MET A 36 -6.64 5.60 -14.54
CA MET A 36 -6.32 7.00 -14.35
C MET A 36 -5.85 7.24 -12.91
N ALA A 37 -5.01 8.25 -12.67
CA ALA A 37 -4.46 8.51 -11.35
C ALA A 37 -4.25 10.00 -11.08
N ARG A 38 -4.03 10.37 -9.81
CA ARG A 38 -3.73 11.76 -9.40
C ARG A 38 -2.24 12.07 -9.60
N MET A 39 -1.77 11.93 -10.82
CA MET A 39 -0.39 12.17 -11.27
C MET A 39 -0.43 12.50 -12.77
N SER A 40 0.60 13.16 -13.30
CA SER A 40 0.64 13.46 -14.74
C SER A 40 0.57 12.15 -15.56
N PRO A 41 0.04 12.18 -16.79
CA PRO A 41 -0.02 10.99 -17.65
C PRO A 41 1.32 10.26 -17.77
N ASP A 42 2.42 10.99 -17.99
CA ASP A 42 3.76 10.39 -18.13
C ASP A 42 4.21 9.68 -16.84
N SER A 43 4.02 10.33 -15.68
CA SER A 43 4.36 9.75 -14.38
C SER A 43 3.50 8.53 -14.06
N MET A 44 2.22 8.57 -14.44
CA MET A 44 1.29 7.45 -14.31
C MET A 44 1.79 6.24 -15.09
N GLU A 45 2.05 6.43 -16.38
CA GLU A 45 2.49 5.34 -17.23
C GLU A 45 3.80 4.72 -16.71
N GLN A 46 4.76 5.54 -16.28
CA GLN A 46 6.01 5.03 -15.70
C GLN A 46 5.80 4.21 -14.41
N HIS A 47 4.98 4.70 -13.47
CA HIS A 47 4.74 4.00 -12.21
C HIS A 47 3.95 2.71 -12.38
N PHE A 48 2.95 2.69 -13.27
CA PHE A 48 2.05 1.56 -13.41
C PHE A 48 2.54 0.55 -14.43
N ARG A 49 3.03 0.98 -15.61
CA ARG A 49 3.47 0.06 -16.67
C ARG A 49 4.61 -0.83 -16.19
N ARG A 50 5.55 -0.31 -15.40
CA ARG A 50 6.65 -1.11 -14.84
C ARG A 50 6.20 -2.23 -13.91
N GLN A 51 4.98 -2.19 -13.38
CA GLN A 51 4.45 -3.18 -12.45
C GLN A 51 3.61 -4.25 -13.15
N LEU A 52 3.51 -4.19 -14.49
CA LEU A 52 2.97 -5.23 -15.36
C LEU A 52 4.13 -6.04 -15.95
N PRO A 53 3.90 -7.33 -16.31
CA PRO A 53 4.79 -8.05 -17.19
C PRO A 53 5.03 -7.29 -18.50
N ASP A 54 6.22 -7.45 -19.07
CA ASP A 54 6.57 -6.89 -20.36
C ASP A 54 5.58 -7.41 -21.42
N GLY A 55 5.08 -6.50 -22.26
CA GLY A 55 4.12 -6.83 -23.30
C GLY A 55 2.99 -5.82 -23.44
N ASP A 56 1.78 -6.33 -23.71
CA ASP A 56 0.61 -5.55 -24.10
C ASP A 56 -0.25 -5.07 -22.92
N GLY A 57 0.28 -5.15 -21.69
CA GLY A 57 -0.40 -4.72 -20.47
C GLY A 57 -1.45 -5.71 -19.94
N LEU A 58 -1.36 -6.98 -20.32
CA LEU A 58 -2.26 -8.04 -19.88
C LEU A 58 -1.87 -8.58 -18.49
N TRP A 59 -2.85 -8.66 -17.60
CA TRP A 59 -2.78 -9.42 -16.35
C TRP A 59 -4.05 -10.25 -16.19
N GLY A 60 -3.93 -11.57 -16.18
CA GLY A 60 -5.10 -12.45 -16.12
C GLY A 60 -6.04 -12.20 -17.30
N ARG A 61 -7.26 -11.72 -17.01
CA ARG A 61 -8.27 -11.39 -18.04
C ARG A 61 -8.30 -9.90 -18.39
N CYS A 62 -7.58 -9.06 -17.67
CA CYS A 62 -7.64 -7.62 -17.80
C CYS A 62 -6.45 -7.09 -18.60
N ARG A 63 -6.71 -6.30 -19.64
CA ARG A 63 -5.68 -5.52 -20.33
C ARG A 63 -5.77 -4.07 -19.85
N PHE A 64 -4.70 -3.58 -19.24
CA PHE A 64 -4.65 -2.24 -18.68
C PHE A 64 -4.15 -1.22 -19.70
N VAL A 65 -4.87 -0.11 -19.83
CA VAL A 65 -4.49 1.01 -20.69
C VAL A 65 -4.33 2.28 -19.86
N PHE A 66 -3.28 3.04 -20.16
CA PHE A 66 -2.88 4.25 -19.43
C PHE A 66 -3.13 5.54 -20.22
N ASP A 67 -3.63 5.42 -21.46
CA ASP A 67 -4.00 6.57 -22.25
C ASP A 67 -5.24 7.26 -21.66
N ALA A 68 -5.04 8.49 -21.17
CA ALA A 68 -6.11 9.31 -20.62
C ALA A 68 -7.17 9.68 -21.68
N ALA A 69 -6.83 9.67 -22.97
CA ALA A 69 -7.75 9.94 -24.07
C ALA A 69 -8.52 8.70 -24.55
N ALA A 70 -8.19 7.50 -24.05
CA ALA A 70 -8.87 6.27 -24.47
C ALA A 70 -10.39 6.35 -24.23
N GLU A 71 -11.17 6.08 -25.28
CA GLU A 71 -12.63 6.06 -25.23
C GLU A 71 -13.21 4.63 -25.27
N GLU A 72 -12.42 3.66 -25.71
CA GLU A 72 -12.81 2.25 -25.79
C GLU A 72 -12.25 1.49 -24.58
N TYR A 73 -13.10 1.26 -23.58
CA TYR A 73 -12.76 0.47 -22.40
C TYR A 73 -14.03 -0.11 -21.74
N ASP A 74 -13.89 -1.26 -21.09
CA ASP A 74 -14.97 -1.92 -20.35
C ASP A 74 -15.10 -1.40 -18.92
N TRP A 75 -13.97 -1.03 -18.31
CA TRP A 75 -13.88 -0.58 -16.92
C TRP A 75 -13.01 0.67 -16.79
N LEU A 76 -13.36 1.54 -15.84
CA LEU A 76 -12.54 2.68 -15.42
C LEU A 76 -12.08 2.50 -13.97
N VAL A 77 -10.76 2.57 -13.77
CA VAL A 77 -10.14 2.57 -12.45
C VAL A 77 -9.51 3.94 -12.20
N VAL A 78 -9.82 4.55 -11.06
CA VAL A 78 -9.20 5.80 -10.62
C VAL A 78 -8.38 5.55 -9.36
N TYR A 79 -7.08 5.76 -9.46
CA TYR A 79 -6.13 5.67 -8.35
C TYR A 79 -6.00 7.03 -7.65
N HIS A 80 -6.46 7.08 -6.40
CA HIS A 80 -6.53 8.25 -5.53
C HIS A 80 -7.46 9.39 -6.00
N ASP A 81 -7.32 9.92 -7.20
CA ASP A 81 -8.16 10.99 -7.77
C ASP A 81 -7.84 11.14 -9.27
N LEU A 82 -8.58 11.98 -9.99
CA LEU A 82 -8.16 12.36 -11.35
C LEU A 82 -7.09 13.47 -11.30
N TYR A 83 -6.10 13.36 -12.20
CA TYR A 83 -5.11 14.41 -12.43
C TYR A 83 -5.77 15.72 -12.86
N ARG A 84 -5.28 16.83 -12.32
CA ARG A 84 -5.75 18.18 -12.63
C ARG A 84 -4.54 19.05 -12.94
N ALA A 85 -4.39 19.41 -14.21
CA ALA A 85 -3.38 20.38 -14.61
C ALA A 85 -3.64 21.74 -13.92
N PRO A 86 -2.61 22.51 -13.59
CA PRO A 86 -2.77 23.86 -13.04
C PRO A 86 -3.76 24.71 -13.86
N GLY A 87 -4.67 25.41 -13.18
CA GLY A 87 -5.68 26.25 -13.84
C GLY A 87 -6.85 25.52 -14.52
N SER A 88 -6.80 24.19 -14.67
CA SER A 88 -7.85 23.42 -15.35
C SER A 88 -8.94 22.88 -14.42
N LEU A 89 -10.02 22.36 -14.98
CA LEU A 89 -10.92 21.42 -14.31
C LEU A 89 -10.56 19.99 -14.73
N SER A 90 -10.87 19.01 -13.90
CA SER A 90 -10.61 17.60 -14.17
C SER A 90 -11.91 16.81 -14.11
N ILE A 91 -12.36 16.37 -15.28
CA ILE A 91 -13.63 15.71 -15.53
C ILE A 91 -13.37 14.59 -16.56
N GLU A 92 -13.73 13.36 -16.22
CA GLU A 92 -13.73 12.21 -17.12
C GLU A 92 -15.17 11.90 -17.52
N LYS A 93 -15.45 11.84 -18.81
CA LYS A 93 -16.73 11.39 -19.35
C LYS A 93 -16.74 9.86 -19.40
N LEU A 94 -17.72 9.22 -18.76
CA LEU A 94 -17.77 7.77 -18.70
C LEU A 94 -18.15 7.16 -20.05
N ARG A 95 -17.33 6.21 -20.51
CA ARG A 95 -17.60 5.35 -21.67
C ARG A 95 -18.05 3.93 -21.28
N CYS A 96 -18.10 3.65 -19.98
CA CYS A 96 -18.66 2.44 -19.39
C CYS A 96 -19.80 2.79 -18.39
N PRO A 97 -20.65 1.84 -17.97
CA PRO A 97 -21.59 2.06 -16.88
C PRO A 97 -20.87 2.44 -15.58
N ARG A 98 -21.44 3.34 -14.77
CA ARG A 98 -20.85 3.74 -13.46
C ARG A 98 -20.53 2.54 -12.58
N GLU A 99 -21.35 1.49 -12.63
CA GLU A 99 -21.16 0.26 -11.85
C GLU A 99 -19.83 -0.45 -12.19
N LYS A 100 -19.28 -0.23 -13.40
CA LYS A 100 -17.96 -0.68 -13.86
C LYS A 100 -16.84 0.33 -13.61
N THR A 101 -16.99 1.14 -12.56
CA THR A 101 -15.95 2.09 -12.12
C THR A 101 -15.45 1.76 -10.72
N ILE A 102 -14.14 1.89 -10.51
CA ILE A 102 -13.47 1.58 -9.24
C ILE A 102 -12.65 2.79 -8.80
N LEU A 103 -12.84 3.22 -7.55
CA LEU A 103 -11.90 4.12 -6.88
C LEU A 103 -10.97 3.30 -5.96
N ILE A 104 -9.67 3.52 -6.08
CA ILE A 104 -8.68 3.03 -5.12
C ILE A 104 -8.22 4.18 -4.25
N THR A 105 -8.40 4.08 -2.93
CA THR A 105 -7.90 5.08 -1.99
C THR A 105 -6.47 4.77 -1.58
N THR A 106 -5.64 5.81 -1.40
CA THR A 106 -4.19 5.62 -1.15
C THR A 106 -3.70 6.32 0.11
N GLU A 107 -4.57 7.06 0.79
CA GLU A 107 -4.22 7.85 1.96
C GLU A 107 -5.15 7.50 3.13
N PRO A 108 -4.66 7.45 4.37
CA PRO A 108 -5.51 7.21 5.53
C PRO A 108 -6.48 8.37 5.75
N SER A 109 -7.54 8.11 6.52
CA SER A 109 -8.53 9.14 6.92
C SER A 109 -7.91 10.29 7.72
N THR A 110 -6.75 10.06 8.36
CA THR A 110 -5.94 11.07 9.04
C THR A 110 -5.28 12.08 8.09
N ILE A 111 -5.16 11.75 6.80
CA ILE A 111 -4.66 12.65 5.75
C ILE A 111 -5.84 13.09 4.88
N THR A 112 -6.48 12.15 4.19
CA THR A 112 -7.51 12.42 3.21
C THR A 112 -8.88 11.94 3.68
N VAL A 113 -9.88 12.82 3.61
CA VAL A 113 -11.30 12.45 3.68
C VAL A 113 -11.89 12.66 2.29
N TYR A 114 -12.32 11.57 1.65
CA TYR A 114 -12.83 11.59 0.27
C TYR A 114 -14.21 12.24 0.19
N GLY A 115 -15.09 11.88 1.12
CA GLY A 115 -16.42 12.43 1.28
C GLY A 115 -17.47 11.71 0.44
N LYS A 116 -18.69 11.61 0.99
CA LYS A 116 -19.76 10.75 0.46
C LYS A 116 -20.12 11.05 -0.99
N ASP A 117 -20.25 12.32 -1.33
CA ASP A 117 -20.65 12.74 -2.67
C ASP A 117 -19.59 12.49 -3.73
N TYR A 118 -18.30 12.50 -3.35
CA TYR A 118 -17.22 12.09 -4.25
C TYR A 118 -17.20 10.58 -4.45
N LEU A 119 -17.33 9.81 -3.37
CA LEU A 119 -17.34 8.33 -3.42
C LEU A 119 -18.49 7.79 -4.27
N ARG A 120 -19.68 8.43 -4.22
CA ARG A 120 -20.86 8.08 -5.01
C ARG A 120 -20.71 8.20 -6.53
N GLN A 121 -19.64 8.82 -7.01
CA GLN A 121 -19.33 8.84 -8.44
C GLN A 121 -18.87 7.47 -8.95
N TYR A 122 -18.47 6.57 -8.06
CA TYR A 122 -17.90 5.28 -8.40
C TYR A 122 -18.88 4.12 -8.14
N GLY A 123 -18.70 3.03 -8.87
CA GLY A 123 -19.45 1.78 -8.67
C GLY A 123 -18.92 0.97 -7.48
N THR A 124 -17.61 1.05 -7.24
CA THR A 124 -16.87 0.34 -6.18
C THR A 124 -15.80 1.25 -5.57
N VAL A 125 -15.52 1.08 -4.28
CA VAL A 125 -14.40 1.74 -3.59
C VAL A 125 -13.51 0.67 -2.93
N ILE A 126 -12.28 0.50 -3.38
CA ILE A 126 -11.26 -0.35 -2.74
C ILE A 126 -10.43 0.53 -1.79
N THR A 127 -10.39 0.17 -0.51
CA THR A 127 -9.86 1.07 0.51
C THR A 127 -9.37 0.34 1.76
N PHE A 128 -8.39 0.94 2.45
CA PHE A 128 -8.03 0.59 3.82
C PHE A 128 -8.57 1.59 4.85
N GLN A 129 -9.34 2.60 4.43
CA GLN A 129 -9.92 3.57 5.36
C GLN A 129 -10.97 2.90 6.23
N GLU A 130 -11.17 3.43 7.43
CA GLU A 130 -12.07 2.85 8.40
C GLU A 130 -13.52 2.78 7.86
N PRO A 131 -14.28 1.69 8.11
CA PRO A 131 -15.66 1.58 7.62
C PRO A 131 -16.58 2.71 8.06
N TRP A 132 -16.32 3.30 9.23
CA TRP A 132 -17.10 4.46 9.72
C TRP A 132 -16.76 5.78 8.99
N VAL A 133 -15.66 5.84 8.24
CA VAL A 133 -15.29 6.97 7.37
C VAL A 133 -15.87 6.80 5.97
N ILE A 134 -15.94 5.55 5.49
CA ILE A 134 -16.35 5.23 4.12
C ILE A 134 -17.85 5.02 4.04
N SER A 135 -18.56 6.01 3.49
CA SER A 135 -20.00 5.92 3.19
C SER A 135 -20.22 5.53 1.72
N HIS A 136 -20.12 4.22 1.43
CA HIS A 136 -20.33 3.67 0.09
C HIS A 136 -20.92 2.25 0.17
N PRO A 137 -21.95 1.89 -0.63
CA PRO A 137 -22.60 0.57 -0.54
C PRO A 137 -21.68 -0.58 -0.98
N ASN A 138 -20.78 -0.32 -1.93
CA ASN A 138 -19.85 -1.31 -2.49
C ASN A 138 -18.41 -0.96 -2.09
N ALA A 139 -18.14 -0.85 -0.79
CA ALA A 139 -16.78 -0.65 -0.28
C ALA A 139 -16.10 -2.00 -0.03
N VAL A 140 -14.88 -2.17 -0.54
CA VAL A 140 -14.03 -3.34 -0.32
C VAL A 140 -12.89 -2.94 0.59
N PHE A 141 -12.91 -3.43 1.83
CA PHE A 141 -11.91 -3.13 2.85
C PHE A 141 -10.73 -4.11 2.76
N THR A 142 -9.61 -3.66 2.21
CA THR A 142 -8.42 -4.49 1.95
C THR A 142 -7.18 -3.61 1.75
N GLN A 143 -6.00 -4.23 1.66
CA GLN A 143 -4.80 -3.54 1.20
C GLN A 143 -4.96 -3.22 -0.32
N PRO A 144 -4.80 -1.97 -0.74
CA PRO A 144 -5.18 -1.52 -2.09
C PRO A 144 -4.13 -1.71 -3.19
N GLY A 145 -2.99 -2.33 -2.91
CA GLY A 145 -1.88 -2.50 -3.85
C GLY A 145 -1.28 -1.15 -4.26
N LEU A 146 -0.73 -0.39 -3.31
CA LEU A 146 -0.12 0.90 -3.64
C LEU A 146 1.14 0.72 -4.51
N VAL A 147 1.40 1.72 -5.36
CA VAL A 147 2.57 1.72 -6.26
C VAL A 147 3.89 1.58 -5.50
N TRP A 148 4.81 0.82 -6.07
CA TRP A 148 6.12 0.56 -5.48
C TRP A 148 7.10 1.69 -5.76
N PHE A 149 7.91 2.04 -4.76
CA PHE A 149 9.02 3.00 -4.90
C PHE A 149 10.38 2.32 -4.94
N TYR A 150 10.45 1.01 -4.69
CA TYR A 150 11.66 0.22 -4.90
C TYR A 150 11.96 0.05 -6.40
N GLY A 151 13.18 0.40 -6.82
CA GLY A 151 13.60 0.29 -8.22
C GLY A 151 13.05 1.42 -9.11
N PHE A 152 12.76 2.59 -8.52
CA PHE A 152 12.22 3.75 -9.21
C PHE A 152 13.02 5.01 -8.86
N PRO A 153 14.13 5.31 -9.57
CA PRO A 153 14.99 6.45 -9.26
C PRO A 153 14.35 7.80 -9.63
N ASP A 154 14.22 8.69 -8.65
CA ASP A 154 13.64 10.04 -8.82
C ASP A 154 14.52 10.97 -9.68
N SER A 155 15.83 10.70 -9.81
CA SER A 155 16.77 11.50 -10.60
C SER A 155 16.83 11.14 -12.08
N GLY A 156 15.97 10.23 -12.54
CA GLY A 156 16.15 9.52 -13.80
C GLY A 156 17.20 8.41 -13.67
N GLY A 157 17.09 7.40 -14.53
CA GLY A 157 17.91 6.19 -14.48
C GLY A 157 17.12 4.95 -14.90
N HIS A 158 17.71 3.78 -14.66
CA HIS A 158 17.06 2.50 -14.94
C HIS A 158 15.93 2.24 -13.95
N ILE A 159 14.70 2.11 -14.47
CA ILE A 159 13.52 1.75 -13.69
C ILE A 159 13.38 0.22 -13.75
N ARG A 160 13.38 -0.44 -12.59
CA ARG A 160 13.25 -1.91 -12.54
C ARG A 160 11.83 -2.33 -12.93
N SER A 161 11.69 -3.18 -13.93
CA SER A 161 10.40 -3.73 -14.36
C SER A 161 9.92 -4.87 -13.45
N TYR A 162 8.66 -5.26 -13.57
CA TYR A 162 8.08 -6.40 -12.89
C TYR A 162 8.86 -7.68 -13.21
N ASP A 163 9.21 -7.90 -14.47
CA ASP A 163 9.94 -9.10 -14.88
C ASP A 163 11.36 -9.13 -14.33
N GLU A 164 12.06 -7.99 -14.32
CA GLU A 164 13.37 -7.89 -13.67
C GLU A 164 13.26 -8.20 -12.17
N LEU A 165 12.25 -7.65 -11.49
CA LEU A 165 12.02 -7.92 -10.07
C LEU A 165 11.66 -9.39 -9.83
N ARG A 166 10.88 -10.02 -10.69
CA ARG A 166 10.42 -11.40 -10.54
C ARG A 166 11.55 -12.42 -10.62
N VAL A 167 12.58 -12.16 -11.44
CA VAL A 167 13.72 -13.06 -11.60
C VAL A 167 14.94 -12.66 -10.76
N ALA A 168 14.96 -11.46 -10.18
CA ALA A 168 16.08 -11.00 -9.36
C ALA A 168 16.26 -11.85 -8.11
N GLU A 169 17.47 -12.36 -7.91
CA GLU A 169 17.89 -13.08 -6.70
C GLU A 169 18.15 -12.12 -5.52
N PRO A 170 18.17 -12.63 -4.27
CA PRO A 170 18.58 -11.82 -3.12
C PRO A 170 19.97 -11.17 -3.33
N PRO A 171 20.09 -9.83 -3.25
CA PRO A 171 21.39 -9.16 -3.39
C PRO A 171 22.26 -9.39 -2.16
N GLU A 172 23.57 -9.17 -2.32
CA GLU A 172 24.51 -9.20 -1.19
C GLU A 172 24.14 -8.14 -0.13
N LYS A 173 24.00 -8.57 1.12
CA LYS A 173 23.69 -7.71 2.27
C LYS A 173 24.94 -7.40 3.08
N ASN A 174 25.54 -6.23 2.85
CA ASN A 174 26.78 -5.80 3.52
C ASN A 174 26.58 -4.70 4.58
N LYS A 175 25.34 -4.27 4.84
CA LYS A 175 24.97 -3.31 5.87
C LYS A 175 23.91 -3.87 6.80
N LEU A 176 23.90 -3.35 8.03
CA LEU A 176 23.06 -3.89 9.09
C LEU A 176 21.61 -3.44 8.96
N ILE A 177 21.33 -2.17 9.27
CA ILE A 177 19.96 -1.69 9.41
C ILE A 177 19.77 -0.29 8.85
N SER A 178 18.64 -0.06 8.19
CA SER A 178 18.26 1.24 7.63
C SER A 178 16.83 1.64 7.98
N THR A 179 16.49 2.90 7.70
CA THR A 179 15.11 3.37 7.68
C THR A 179 14.96 4.53 6.71
N VAL A 180 13.75 4.71 6.15
CA VAL A 180 13.40 5.92 5.40
C VAL A 180 12.44 6.77 6.23
N CYS A 181 12.94 7.86 6.80
CA CYS A 181 12.16 8.80 7.60
C CYS A 181 12.59 10.25 7.34
N SER A 182 11.77 11.01 6.62
CA SER A 182 12.03 12.45 6.41
C SER A 182 11.94 13.26 7.72
N SER A 183 12.76 14.30 7.82
CA SER A 183 12.82 15.21 8.98
C SER A 183 11.63 16.18 9.11
N ARG A 184 10.66 16.18 8.18
CA ARG A 184 9.52 17.13 8.16
C ARG A 184 8.57 16.97 9.36
N LYS A 185 8.74 17.78 10.41
CA LYS A 185 7.84 17.76 11.59
C LYS A 185 6.42 18.21 11.21
N GLY A 186 5.44 17.33 11.34
CA GLY A 186 4.01 17.62 11.15
C GLY A 186 3.16 17.22 12.36
N ALA A 187 2.25 18.08 12.80
CA ALA A 187 1.41 17.85 13.99
C ALA A 187 0.22 16.88 13.76
N LEU A 188 -0.14 16.60 12.50
CA LEU A 188 -1.37 15.91 12.14
C LEU A 188 -1.25 14.37 12.02
N THR A 189 -0.04 13.83 11.96
CA THR A 189 0.23 12.39 11.75
C THR A 189 1.05 11.80 12.90
N LEU A 190 1.30 10.48 12.89
CA LEU A 190 2.29 9.83 13.77
C LEU A 190 3.74 10.34 13.53
N HIS A 191 3.95 11.31 12.63
CA HIS A 191 5.27 11.75 12.19
C HIS A 191 6.17 12.24 13.31
N SER A 192 5.68 13.04 14.25
CA SER A 192 6.51 13.48 15.39
C SER A 192 6.97 12.31 16.27
N ARG A 193 6.13 11.29 16.45
CA ARG A 193 6.49 10.06 17.16
C ARG A 193 7.49 9.21 16.37
N ARG A 194 7.30 9.09 15.05
CA ARG A 194 8.23 8.40 14.15
C ARG A 194 9.62 9.01 14.18
N VAL A 195 9.71 10.34 14.06
CA VAL A 195 10.98 11.08 14.13
C VAL A 195 11.63 10.84 15.49
N ARG A 196 10.90 11.05 16.59
CA ARG A 196 11.42 10.81 17.95
C ARG A 196 11.91 9.38 18.14
N PHE A 197 11.12 8.38 17.73
CA PHE A 197 11.49 6.97 17.83
C PHE A 197 12.77 6.68 17.03
N THR A 198 12.87 7.23 15.82
CA THR A 198 14.04 7.06 14.94
C THR A 198 15.29 7.70 15.53
N GLU A 199 15.17 8.91 16.10
CA GLU A 199 16.27 9.60 16.80
C GLU A 199 16.74 8.77 18.01
N GLN A 200 15.82 8.30 18.86
CA GLN A 200 16.15 7.46 20.01
C GLN A 200 16.79 6.13 19.58
N LEU A 201 16.31 5.53 18.48
CA LEU A 201 16.84 4.29 17.95
C LEU A 201 18.25 4.48 17.39
N LYS A 202 18.52 5.58 16.67
CA LYS A 202 19.86 5.91 16.18
C LYS A 202 20.88 6.08 17.31
N SER A 203 20.48 6.68 18.43
CA SER A 203 21.34 6.75 19.63
C SER A 203 21.60 5.37 20.25
N ALA A 204 20.63 4.46 20.19
CA ALA A 204 20.75 3.12 20.75
C ALA A 204 21.41 2.10 19.81
N ILE A 205 21.38 2.34 18.51
CA ILE A 205 21.92 1.49 17.44
C ILE A 205 22.65 2.41 16.46
N PRO A 206 23.92 2.75 16.73
CA PRO A 206 24.70 3.68 15.91
C PRO A 206 24.83 3.26 14.45
N GLU A 207 24.69 1.97 14.14
CA GLU A 207 24.73 1.37 12.80
C GLU A 207 23.48 1.68 11.95
N LEU A 208 22.41 2.23 12.54
CA LEU A 208 21.18 2.57 11.82
C LEU A 208 21.40 3.71 10.82
N ASP A 209 21.31 3.43 9.53
CA ASP A 209 21.33 4.47 8.50
C ASP A 209 19.92 5.06 8.28
N ILE A 210 19.80 6.39 8.37
CA ILE A 210 18.53 7.10 8.21
C ILE A 210 18.54 7.86 6.88
N PHE A 211 17.67 7.44 5.97
CA PHE A 211 17.43 8.08 4.68
C PHE A 211 16.18 8.96 4.70
N GLY A 212 16.10 9.90 3.77
CA GLY A 212 14.96 10.75 3.53
C GLY A 212 15.32 12.24 3.47
N HIS A 213 14.36 13.03 2.98
CA HIS A 213 14.54 14.46 2.83
C HIS A 213 14.92 15.13 4.16
N GLY A 214 16.03 15.89 4.13
CA GLY A 214 16.61 16.58 5.27
C GLY A 214 17.41 15.71 6.23
N VAL A 215 17.75 14.47 5.83
CA VAL A 215 18.71 13.60 6.53
C VAL A 215 19.77 13.13 5.54
N LYS A 216 19.63 11.93 4.96
CA LYS A 216 20.44 11.44 3.85
C LYS A 216 19.55 11.29 2.61
N PRO A 217 19.74 12.09 1.55
CA PRO A 217 18.97 11.95 0.33
C PRO A 217 19.24 10.58 -0.32
N MET A 218 18.27 10.09 -1.08
CA MET A 218 18.37 8.91 -1.93
C MET A 218 17.59 9.21 -3.20
N SER A 219 18.05 8.70 -4.35
CA SER A 219 17.32 8.77 -5.61
C SER A 219 16.36 7.59 -5.73
N ASP A 220 16.81 6.39 -5.35
CA ASP A 220 16.01 5.17 -5.36
C ASP A 220 15.89 4.61 -3.94
N LYS A 221 14.71 4.12 -3.58
CA LYS A 221 14.49 3.42 -2.32
C LYS A 221 15.34 2.14 -2.21
N ALA A 222 15.74 1.55 -3.32
CA ALA A 222 16.68 0.44 -3.35
C ALA A 222 18.01 0.75 -2.63
N GLU A 223 18.48 2.00 -2.63
CA GLU A 223 19.69 2.41 -1.91
C GLU A 223 19.60 2.21 -0.38
N ALA A 224 18.37 2.26 0.15
CA ALA A 224 18.07 2.05 1.56
C ALA A 224 17.71 0.59 1.88
N LEU A 225 17.70 -0.32 0.90
CA LEU A 225 17.19 -1.68 1.07
C LEU A 225 18.16 -2.74 0.56
N ASP A 226 18.67 -2.62 -0.66
CA ASP A 226 19.54 -3.61 -1.30
C ASP A 226 20.73 -4.02 -0.45
N PRO A 227 21.52 -3.10 0.14
CA PRO A 227 22.66 -3.51 0.97
C PRO A 227 22.28 -3.90 2.41
N TYR A 228 21.04 -3.70 2.87
CA TYR A 228 20.68 -3.87 4.28
C TYR A 228 19.98 -5.20 4.57
N GLN A 229 20.34 -5.82 5.70
CA GLN A 229 19.64 -7.01 6.21
C GLN A 229 18.29 -6.65 6.85
N TYR A 230 18.25 -5.53 7.59
CA TYR A 230 17.08 -5.11 8.35
C TYR A 230 16.59 -3.71 7.94
N HIS A 231 15.28 -3.47 8.02
CA HIS A 231 14.69 -2.15 7.76
C HIS A 231 13.66 -1.76 8.83
N ILE A 232 13.68 -0.53 9.32
CA ILE A 232 12.60 -0.01 10.18
C ILE A 232 11.49 0.54 9.29
N THR A 233 10.35 -0.15 9.28
CA THR A 233 9.19 0.12 8.44
C THR A 233 8.03 0.65 9.29
N ILE A 234 7.85 1.98 9.34
CA ILE A 234 6.79 2.60 10.15
C ILE A 234 5.77 3.31 9.26
N GLU A 235 4.52 2.87 9.33
CA GLU A 235 3.39 3.49 8.69
C GLU A 235 3.01 4.83 9.32
N ASN A 236 2.31 5.66 8.55
CA ASN A 236 1.77 6.94 9.03
C ASN A 236 0.49 6.81 9.86
N HIS A 237 -0.16 5.64 9.82
CA HIS A 237 -1.41 5.32 10.50
C HIS A 237 -1.42 3.83 10.90
N VAL A 238 -2.13 3.50 11.98
CA VAL A 238 -2.29 2.13 12.48
C VAL A 238 -3.77 1.79 12.42
N TYR A 239 -4.13 0.93 11.47
CA TYR A 239 -5.49 0.44 11.28
C TYR A 239 -5.45 -0.87 10.47
N PRO A 240 -6.42 -1.79 10.65
CA PRO A 240 -6.52 -2.98 9.79
C PRO A 240 -6.45 -2.64 8.31
N HIS A 241 -5.72 -3.45 7.57
CA HIS A 241 -5.45 -3.32 6.13
C HIS A 241 -4.64 -2.07 5.72
N HIS A 242 -4.25 -1.19 6.64
CA HIS A 242 -3.43 0.00 6.37
C HIS A 242 -1.97 -0.37 6.11
N LEU A 243 -1.74 -0.94 4.94
CA LEU A 243 -0.45 -1.28 4.36
C LEU A 243 -0.19 -0.32 3.21
N THR A 244 0.90 0.45 3.31
CA THR A 244 1.35 1.31 2.21
C THR A 244 2.47 0.64 1.42
N GLU A 245 3.20 1.37 0.59
CA GLU A 245 4.37 0.88 -0.13
C GLU A 245 5.49 0.40 0.81
N LYS A 246 5.52 0.87 2.06
CA LYS A 246 6.69 0.73 2.95
C LYS A 246 7.03 -0.71 3.26
N LEU A 247 6.02 -1.52 3.59
CA LEU A 247 6.24 -2.94 3.88
C LEU A 247 6.54 -3.74 2.60
N PRO A 248 5.73 -3.64 1.53
CA PRO A 248 6.03 -4.26 0.24
C PRO A 248 7.43 -3.93 -0.29
N ASP A 249 7.85 -2.66 -0.28
CA ASP A 249 9.16 -2.26 -0.78
C ASP A 249 10.30 -2.94 0.01
N ALA A 250 10.16 -3.15 1.32
CA ALA A 250 11.17 -3.87 2.11
C ALA A 250 11.31 -5.33 1.66
N PHE A 251 10.20 -6.01 1.38
CA PHE A 251 10.23 -7.34 0.78
C PHE A 251 10.79 -7.30 -0.64
N LEU A 252 10.49 -6.23 -1.40
CA LEU A 252 11.06 -6.05 -2.72
C LEU A 252 12.60 -5.89 -2.68
N GLY A 253 13.13 -5.34 -1.61
CA GLY A 253 14.57 -5.29 -1.38
C GLY A 253 15.15 -6.52 -0.67
N TYR A 254 14.43 -7.64 -0.53
CA TYR A 254 14.89 -8.81 0.24
C TYR A 254 15.38 -8.46 1.66
N THR A 255 14.71 -7.53 2.32
CA THR A 255 15.12 -6.98 3.62
C THR A 255 14.09 -7.38 4.68
N LEU A 256 14.55 -7.76 5.88
CA LEU A 256 13.68 -8.11 7.00
C LEU A 256 13.15 -6.83 7.68
N PRO A 257 11.84 -6.53 7.60
CA PRO A 257 11.30 -5.31 8.18
C PRO A 257 10.89 -5.47 9.64
N PHE A 258 11.34 -4.54 10.48
CA PHE A 258 10.72 -4.24 11.77
C PHE A 258 9.53 -3.30 11.53
N TYR A 259 8.32 -3.81 11.69
CA TYR A 259 7.10 -3.20 11.17
C TYR A 259 6.22 -2.59 12.27
N HIS A 260 5.74 -1.36 12.04
CA HIS A 260 4.68 -0.72 12.82
C HIS A 260 3.64 -0.10 11.90
N GLY A 261 2.44 -0.70 11.83
CA GLY A 261 1.39 -0.26 10.92
C GLY A 261 0.11 -1.07 11.07
N SER A 262 -0.25 -1.84 10.04
CA SER A 262 -1.43 -2.70 10.04
C SER A 262 -1.32 -3.83 11.09
N PRO A 263 -2.27 -3.94 12.04
CA PRO A 263 -2.27 -5.01 13.04
C PRO A 263 -2.56 -6.39 12.45
N ASN A 264 -3.09 -6.45 11.23
CA ASN A 264 -3.39 -7.70 10.52
C ASN A 264 -2.54 -7.86 9.24
N ALA A 265 -1.29 -7.38 9.26
CA ALA A 265 -0.37 -7.57 8.13
C ALA A 265 -0.11 -9.06 7.85
N ALA A 266 -0.20 -9.91 8.89
CA ALA A 266 -0.09 -11.36 8.79
C ALA A 266 -1.22 -12.02 7.97
N ASP A 267 -2.32 -11.33 7.70
CA ASP A 267 -3.37 -11.81 6.79
C ASP A 267 -2.88 -11.83 5.33
N TYR A 268 -1.84 -11.05 5.02
CA TYR A 268 -1.34 -10.84 3.66
C TYR A 268 0.02 -11.51 3.42
N PHE A 269 0.88 -11.52 4.43
CA PHE A 269 2.26 -12.00 4.34
C PHE A 269 2.56 -13.01 5.44
N PRO A 270 3.52 -13.94 5.24
CA PRO A 270 3.97 -14.84 6.29
C PRO A 270 4.33 -14.08 7.57
N PRO A 271 3.82 -14.46 8.76
CA PRO A 271 4.14 -13.80 10.03
C PRO A 271 5.65 -13.72 10.32
N GLU A 272 6.42 -14.66 9.79
CA GLU A 272 7.86 -14.75 9.95
C GLU A 272 8.64 -13.78 9.07
N SER A 273 8.03 -13.25 7.99
CA SER A 273 8.71 -12.38 7.04
C SER A 273 8.94 -10.96 7.57
N PHE A 274 8.33 -10.59 8.70
CA PHE A 274 8.48 -9.29 9.34
C PHE A 274 8.34 -9.41 10.87
N ILE A 275 8.76 -8.37 11.59
CA ILE A 275 8.76 -8.38 13.06
C ILE A 275 8.02 -7.15 13.57
N TYR A 276 6.94 -7.34 14.33
CA TYR A 276 6.20 -6.22 14.89
C TYR A 276 7.02 -5.44 15.94
N ILE A 277 7.00 -4.11 15.80
CA ILE A 277 7.50 -3.16 16.79
C ILE A 277 6.41 -2.14 17.15
N ASP A 278 6.51 -1.52 18.33
CA ASP A 278 5.62 -0.45 18.76
C ASP A 278 6.40 0.83 19.07
N ILE A 279 6.23 1.85 18.22
CA ILE A 279 6.91 3.14 18.41
C ILE A 279 6.48 3.88 19.68
N ARG A 280 5.43 3.41 20.38
CA ARG A 280 4.99 3.92 21.69
C ARG A 280 5.72 3.26 22.84
N ASP A 281 6.29 2.07 22.64
CA ASP A 281 7.10 1.34 23.61
C ASP A 281 8.53 1.20 23.07
N PHE A 282 9.30 2.27 23.26
CA PHE A 282 10.67 2.34 22.76
C PHE A 282 11.57 1.26 23.36
N LYS A 283 11.45 1.01 24.68
CA LYS A 283 12.32 0.04 25.38
C LYS A 283 12.11 -1.35 24.79
N ARG A 284 10.87 -1.81 24.73
CA ARG A 284 10.54 -3.13 24.18
C ARG A 284 10.94 -3.25 22.71
N SER A 285 10.63 -2.24 21.89
CA SER A 285 10.97 -2.27 20.46
C SER A 285 12.47 -2.30 20.23
N ARG A 286 13.25 -1.50 20.96
CA ARG A 286 14.72 -1.53 20.91
C ARG A 286 15.26 -2.90 21.30
N ASP A 287 14.72 -3.50 22.36
CA ASP A 287 15.18 -4.79 22.85
C ASP A 287 14.89 -5.91 21.84
N ILE A 288 13.71 -5.90 21.20
CA ILE A 288 13.35 -6.79 20.08
C ILE A 288 14.34 -6.61 18.91
N ILE A 289 14.62 -5.37 18.51
CA ILE A 289 15.51 -5.09 17.38
C ILE A 289 16.92 -5.62 17.68
N ARG A 290 17.45 -5.33 18.88
CA ARG A 290 18.77 -5.80 19.30
C ARG A 290 18.85 -7.31 19.39
N SER A 291 17.85 -7.99 19.97
CA SER A 291 17.86 -9.45 20.07
C SER A 291 17.82 -10.10 18.69
N THR A 292 16.98 -9.60 17.79
CA THR A 292 16.86 -10.09 16.42
C THR A 292 18.19 -9.96 15.66
N ILE A 293 18.84 -8.80 15.77
CA ILE A 293 20.16 -8.53 15.18
C ILE A 293 21.22 -9.47 15.77
N ALA A 294 21.28 -9.60 17.10
CA ALA A 294 22.26 -10.43 17.78
C ALA A 294 22.12 -11.92 17.43
N ASN A 295 20.89 -12.37 17.16
CA ASN A 295 20.58 -13.73 16.75
C ASN A 295 20.74 -13.96 15.23
N ASN A 296 21.08 -12.93 14.45
CA ASN A 296 21.20 -13.00 12.99
C ASN A 296 19.94 -13.58 12.28
N GLU A 297 18.75 -13.22 12.76
CA GLU A 297 17.50 -13.83 12.28
C GLU A 297 17.18 -13.53 10.81
N TYR A 298 17.90 -12.62 10.15
CA TYR A 298 17.75 -12.37 8.72
C TYR A 298 17.89 -13.66 7.88
N GLN A 299 18.92 -14.46 8.13
CA GLN A 299 19.20 -15.66 7.34
C GLN A 299 18.10 -16.72 7.53
N ASP A 300 17.68 -16.93 8.79
CA ASP A 300 16.62 -17.88 9.13
C ASP A 300 15.26 -17.46 8.55
N ARG A 301 15.05 -16.15 8.36
CA ARG A 301 13.78 -15.58 7.87
C ARG A 301 13.75 -15.34 6.36
N LEU A 302 14.90 -15.43 5.67
CA LEU A 302 15.00 -15.17 4.24
C LEU A 302 14.00 -15.97 3.39
N PRO A 303 13.72 -17.27 3.63
CA PRO A 303 12.70 -18.00 2.87
C PRO A 303 11.30 -17.37 2.96
N TYR A 304 10.93 -16.83 4.12
CA TYR A 304 9.64 -16.16 4.32
C TYR A 304 9.61 -14.77 3.67
N ILE A 305 10.76 -14.08 3.61
CA ILE A 305 10.91 -12.81 2.89
C ILE A 305 10.77 -13.05 1.38
N ILE A 306 11.35 -14.14 0.86
CA ILE A 306 11.20 -14.55 -0.55
C ILE A 306 9.72 -14.80 -0.88
N GLU A 307 9.01 -15.55 -0.02
CA GLU A 307 7.56 -15.78 -0.21
C GLU A 307 6.76 -14.47 -0.10
N ALA A 308 7.09 -13.59 0.86
CA ALA A 308 6.45 -12.29 0.98
C ALA A 308 6.68 -11.43 -0.27
N ARG A 309 7.89 -11.44 -0.84
CA ARG A 309 8.22 -10.77 -2.11
C ARG A 309 7.39 -11.32 -3.26
N ARG A 310 7.28 -12.64 -3.40
CA ARG A 310 6.44 -13.28 -4.43
C ARG A 310 4.99 -12.80 -4.29
N ARG A 311 4.45 -12.77 -3.07
CA ARG A 311 3.09 -12.23 -2.82
C ARG A 311 2.97 -10.75 -3.18
N VAL A 312 3.97 -9.91 -2.90
CA VAL A 312 3.96 -8.50 -3.33
C VAL A 312 3.82 -8.41 -4.85
N LEU A 313 4.62 -9.19 -5.59
CA LEU A 313 4.67 -9.16 -7.04
C LEU A 313 3.38 -9.72 -7.67
N ASP A 314 2.89 -10.86 -7.18
CA ASP A 314 1.91 -11.68 -7.91
C ASP A 314 0.50 -11.63 -7.32
N GLU A 315 0.37 -11.37 -6.01
CA GLU A 315 -0.92 -11.43 -5.31
C GLU A 315 -1.42 -10.07 -4.85
N HIS A 316 -0.50 -9.24 -4.36
CA HIS A 316 -0.75 -7.96 -3.71
C HIS A 316 -0.41 -6.76 -4.59
N ASN A 317 0.05 -7.02 -5.81
CA ASN A 317 0.14 -6.05 -6.88
C ASN A 317 -1.25 -5.52 -7.24
N ILE A 318 -1.34 -4.22 -7.56
CA ILE A 318 -2.58 -3.56 -7.96
C ILE A 318 -3.30 -4.30 -9.10
N PHE A 319 -2.56 -4.80 -10.08
CA PHE A 319 -3.13 -5.47 -11.25
C PHE A 319 -3.72 -6.83 -10.90
N ALA A 320 -3.05 -7.58 -10.01
CA ALA A 320 -3.58 -8.83 -9.48
C ALA A 320 -4.88 -8.61 -8.68
N LEU A 321 -4.91 -7.56 -7.86
CA LEU A 321 -6.11 -7.19 -7.09
C LEU A 321 -7.28 -6.78 -8.00
N LEU A 322 -7.00 -5.94 -8.99
CA LEU A 322 -7.98 -5.46 -9.95
C LEU A 322 -8.51 -6.58 -10.84
N ASP A 323 -7.63 -7.43 -11.39
CA ASP A 323 -8.04 -8.58 -12.19
C ASP A 323 -8.93 -9.52 -11.39
N ARG A 324 -8.54 -9.89 -10.15
CA ARG A 324 -9.39 -10.73 -9.29
C ARG A 324 -10.77 -10.12 -9.03
N TYR A 325 -10.84 -8.81 -8.81
CA TYR A 325 -12.12 -8.12 -8.57
C TYR A 325 -12.97 -8.06 -9.84
N ILE A 326 -12.40 -7.58 -10.94
CA ILE A 326 -13.08 -7.36 -12.23
C ILE A 326 -13.52 -8.70 -12.80
N SER A 327 -12.65 -9.69 -12.88
CA SER A 327 -12.96 -11.03 -13.39
C SER A 327 -14.11 -11.71 -12.64
N LYS A 328 -14.28 -11.44 -11.35
CA LYS A 328 -15.36 -11.98 -10.51
C LYS A 328 -16.69 -11.22 -10.68
N THR A 329 -16.65 -9.96 -11.07
CA THR A 329 -17.80 -9.05 -11.02
C THR A 329 -18.32 -8.63 -12.39
N ASP A 330 -17.50 -8.69 -13.44
CA ASP A 330 -17.83 -8.19 -14.78
C ASP A 330 -19.14 -8.75 -15.33
N GLY A 331 -19.35 -10.07 -15.22
CA GLY A 331 -20.57 -10.74 -15.70
C GLY A 331 -21.85 -10.40 -14.92
N ARG A 332 -21.78 -9.62 -13.84
CA ARG A 332 -22.96 -9.20 -13.04
C ARG A 332 -23.65 -7.97 -13.62
N PHE A 333 -23.00 -7.26 -14.54
CA PHE A 333 -23.50 -6.01 -15.10
C PHE A 333 -23.95 -6.25 -16.54
N SER A 334 -25.25 -6.08 -16.82
CA SER A 334 -25.78 -6.24 -18.18
C SER A 334 -25.38 -5.07 -19.07
N ALA A 335 -25.09 -5.34 -20.35
CA ALA A 335 -24.87 -4.34 -21.40
C ALA A 335 -26.05 -3.37 -21.60
N LYS A 336 -27.26 -3.70 -21.08
CA LYS A 336 -28.44 -2.82 -21.12
C LYS A 336 -28.47 -1.75 -20.02
N THR A 337 -27.52 -1.75 -19.08
CA THR A 337 -27.36 -0.62 -18.15
C THR A 337 -26.79 0.53 -18.97
N GLN A 338 -27.67 1.46 -19.36
CA GLN A 338 -27.42 2.59 -20.27
C GLN A 338 -25.95 3.01 -20.28
N SER A 339 -25.31 2.94 -21.46
CA SER A 339 -24.05 3.61 -21.75
C SER A 339 -24.03 4.96 -21.04
N GLY A 340 -23.03 5.20 -20.19
CA GLY A 340 -22.89 6.41 -19.36
C GLY A 340 -22.62 7.69 -20.16
N ALA A 341 -23.25 7.85 -21.32
CA ALA A 341 -23.02 8.91 -22.29
C ALA A 341 -23.20 10.33 -21.72
N ASP A 342 -23.83 10.47 -20.54
CA ASP A 342 -23.96 11.74 -19.80
C ASP A 342 -23.49 11.65 -18.33
N GLN A 343 -22.74 10.61 -17.96
CA GLN A 343 -22.16 10.46 -16.63
C GLN A 343 -20.70 10.91 -16.62
N PHE A 344 -20.31 11.58 -15.54
CA PHE A 344 -18.98 12.15 -15.39
C PHE A 344 -18.40 11.80 -14.03
N ILE A 345 -17.10 11.53 -14.01
CA ILE A 345 -16.30 11.52 -12.79
C ILE A 345 -15.54 12.83 -12.72
N MET A 346 -15.75 13.60 -11.66
CA MET A 346 -15.00 14.81 -11.38
C MET A 346 -14.00 14.53 -10.27
N ASN A 347 -12.81 15.09 -10.40
CA ASN A 347 -11.87 15.10 -9.30
C ASN A 347 -12.45 15.87 -8.09
N ARG A 348 -11.98 15.61 -6.87
CA ARG A 348 -12.59 16.22 -5.66
C ARG A 348 -12.66 17.74 -5.71
N GLN A 349 -11.62 18.40 -6.20
CA GLN A 349 -11.58 19.86 -6.26
C GLN A 349 -12.59 20.41 -7.26
N THR A 350 -12.65 19.83 -8.47
CA THR A 350 -13.59 20.17 -9.53
C THR A 350 -15.02 19.96 -9.07
N LEU A 351 -15.30 18.85 -8.39
CA LEU A 351 -16.62 18.56 -7.84
C LEU A 351 -17.09 19.66 -6.87
N ARG A 352 -16.21 20.12 -5.97
CA ARG A 352 -16.53 21.19 -5.02
C ARG A 352 -16.72 22.55 -5.69
N LEU A 353 -15.94 22.85 -6.73
CA LEU A 353 -16.05 24.09 -7.50
C LEU A 353 -17.34 24.13 -8.33
N LYS A 354 -17.70 23.02 -8.99
CA LYS A 354 -18.92 22.93 -9.82
C LYS A 354 -20.19 22.77 -8.99
N LYS A 355 -20.11 22.21 -7.78
CA LYS A 355 -21.26 21.92 -6.90
C LYS A 355 -20.99 22.44 -5.47
N PRO A 356 -21.22 23.73 -5.18
CA PRO A 356 -20.86 24.35 -3.89
C PRO A 356 -21.47 23.69 -2.65
N LEU A 357 -22.72 23.23 -2.73
CA LEU A 357 -23.37 22.50 -1.63
C LEU A 357 -22.63 21.19 -1.27
N ILE A 358 -22.08 20.49 -2.27
CA ILE A 358 -21.21 19.33 -2.05
C ILE A 358 -19.89 19.77 -1.40
N GLY A 359 -19.36 20.94 -1.78
CA GLY A 359 -18.24 21.58 -1.11
C GLY A 359 -18.43 21.74 0.40
N ILE A 360 -19.57 22.31 0.80
CA ILE A 360 -19.92 22.53 2.21
C ILE A 360 -20.05 21.20 2.95
N ARG A 361 -20.80 20.22 2.39
CA ARG A 361 -20.95 18.88 2.99
C ARG A 361 -19.61 18.19 3.16
N SER A 362 -18.74 18.24 2.14
CA SER A 362 -17.40 17.65 2.17
C SER A 362 -16.51 18.27 3.26
N LEU A 363 -16.62 19.58 3.50
CA LEU A 363 -15.92 20.25 4.60
C LEU A 363 -16.46 19.83 5.96
N ALA A 364 -17.77 19.72 6.11
CA ALA A 364 -18.41 19.25 7.34
C ALA A 364 -18.00 17.80 7.67
N GLU A 365 -18.07 16.90 6.68
CA GLU A 365 -17.63 15.50 6.82
C GLU A 365 -16.15 15.40 7.21
N LYS A 366 -15.29 16.23 6.59
CA LYS A 366 -13.88 16.33 6.96
C LYS A 366 -13.72 16.78 8.41
N ALA A 367 -14.44 17.82 8.86
CA ALA A 367 -14.36 18.32 10.23
C ALA A 367 -14.79 17.25 11.26
N VAL A 368 -15.93 16.59 11.03
CA VAL A 368 -16.45 15.51 11.88
C VAL A 368 -15.45 14.35 11.96
N THR A 369 -14.94 13.89 10.81
CA THR A 369 -13.98 12.79 10.75
C THR A 369 -12.70 13.12 11.52
N LYS A 370 -12.11 14.30 11.30
CA LYS A 370 -10.90 14.73 12.01
C LYS A 370 -11.16 14.92 13.52
N GLY A 371 -12.34 15.42 13.90
CA GLY A 371 -12.76 15.54 15.30
C GLY A 371 -12.82 14.18 15.99
N LYS A 372 -13.48 13.20 15.37
CA LYS A 372 -13.56 11.82 15.89
C LYS A 372 -12.19 11.14 15.98
N LEU A 373 -11.33 11.29 14.98
CA LEU A 373 -9.96 10.75 15.02
C LEU A 373 -9.15 11.35 16.18
N ARG A 374 -9.27 12.67 16.44
CA ARG A 374 -8.63 13.32 17.58
C ARG A 374 -9.13 12.75 18.90
N PHE A 375 -10.45 12.59 19.04
CA PHE A 375 -11.04 11.98 20.24
C PHE A 375 -10.55 10.55 20.48
N LEU A 376 -10.54 9.70 19.45
CA LEU A 376 -10.02 8.32 19.54
C LEU A 376 -8.53 8.27 19.90
N LYS A 377 -7.73 9.21 19.38
CA LYS A 377 -6.31 9.34 19.71
C LYS A 377 -6.10 9.76 21.17
N CYS A 378 -6.91 10.68 21.70
CA CYS A 378 -6.86 11.07 23.11
C CYS A 378 -7.29 9.92 24.03
N ARG A 379 -8.36 9.19 23.67
CA ARG A 379 -8.82 8.04 24.46
C ARG A 379 -7.80 6.91 24.53
N SER A 380 -7.13 6.58 23.41
CA SER A 380 -6.05 5.58 23.43
C SER A 380 -4.84 6.04 24.25
N TYR A 381 -4.55 7.34 24.25
CA TYR A 381 -3.50 7.92 25.10
C TYR A 381 -3.84 7.84 26.60
N LEU A 382 -5.07 8.15 26.97
CA LEU A 382 -5.56 8.05 28.36
C LEU A 382 -5.54 6.59 28.85
N LEU A 383 -6.09 5.67 28.07
CA LEU A 383 -6.07 4.24 28.41
C LEU A 383 -4.65 3.67 28.52
N SER A 384 -3.69 4.17 27.72
CA SER A 384 -2.28 3.75 27.83
C SER A 384 -1.56 4.32 29.06
N ARG A 385 -2.00 5.47 29.59
CA ARG A 385 -1.48 6.04 30.85
C ARG A 385 -2.06 5.32 32.06
N ASP A 386 -3.35 5.01 32.05
CA ASP A 386 -4.00 4.29 33.15
C ASP A 386 -3.42 2.86 33.33
N THR A 387 -2.98 2.22 32.25
CA THR A 387 -2.22 0.96 32.32
C THR A 387 -0.79 1.11 32.85
N MET A 388 -0.18 2.30 32.76
CA MET A 388 1.13 2.57 33.38
C MET A 388 1.00 2.90 34.88
N ASP A 389 -0.03 3.66 35.26
CA ASP A 389 -0.24 4.03 36.67
C ASP A 389 -0.77 2.86 37.52
N THR A 390 -1.51 1.91 36.92
CA THR A 390 -1.95 0.68 37.61
C THR A 390 -0.84 -0.37 37.78
N PHE A 391 0.23 -0.33 36.98
CA PHE A 391 1.42 -1.16 37.19
C PHE A 391 2.40 -0.56 38.21
N SER A 392 2.35 0.75 38.45
CA SER A 392 3.12 1.44 39.49
C SER A 392 2.59 1.19 40.91
N LEU A 393 1.29 0.90 41.05
CA LEU A 393 0.62 0.75 42.36
C LEU A 393 0.44 -0.70 42.84
N ARG A 394 1.00 -1.70 42.13
CA ARG A 394 1.01 -3.12 42.56
C ARG A 394 2.42 -3.71 42.68
N GLY A 395 3.43 -2.86 42.83
CA GLY A 395 4.79 -3.24 43.18
C GLY A 395 5.21 -2.61 44.49
N ASN A 396 4.60 -3.05 45.59
CA ASN A 396 5.13 -2.93 46.95
C ASN A 396 4.89 -4.26 47.67
#